data_AF-A0A2M7S3L6-F1
#
_entry.id   AF-A0A2M7S3L6-F1
#
_cell.length_a   1.000
_cell.length_b   1.000
_cell.length_c   1.000
_cell.angle_alpha   90.00
_cell.angle_beta   90.00
_cell.angle_gamma   90.00
#
_symmetry.space_group_name_H-M   'P 1'
#
loop_
_entity.id
_entity.type
_entity.pdbx_description
1 polymer ?
#
loop_
_entity_poly.entity_id
_entity_poly.type
_entity_poly.pdbx_seq_one_letter_code
_entity_poly.pdbx_strand_id
1 'polypeptide(L)'
;KGEGKLLPEGVYGGFVSVDNSSYRALINIGSCPTLSSCNVIQPEIHILDFDKEISNKTLKFCFKRKLRDEKKFINIEELKNQIKKDIIFTNA
;
A
#
# COMPACT_ATOMS: atom_id res chain seq x y z
N LYS A 1 -24.32 3.86 -13.13
CA LYS A 1 -22.92 4.35 -13.11
C LYS A 1 -22.54 4.39 -11.64
N GLY A 2 -21.85 3.35 -11.13
CA GLY A 2 -21.52 3.28 -9.71
C GLY A 2 -20.42 4.30 -9.42
N GLU A 3 -20.72 5.30 -8.61
CA GLU A 3 -19.72 6.25 -8.14
C GLU A 3 -18.74 5.45 -7.26
N GLY A 4 -17.55 5.17 -7.81
CA GLY A 4 -16.53 4.44 -7.08
C GLY A 4 -16.16 5.23 -5.83
N LYS A 5 -16.56 4.75 -4.66
CA LYS A 5 -16.19 5.36 -3.38
C LYS A 5 -14.67 5.25 -3.24
N LEU A 6 -13.99 6.38 -3.30
CA LEU A 6 -12.56 6.47 -3.06
C LEU A 6 -12.29 6.02 -1.62
N LEU A 7 -11.33 5.10 -1.44
CA LEU A 7 -10.93 4.70 -0.10
C LEU A 7 -10.29 5.91 0.61
N PRO A 8 -10.54 6.08 1.93
CA PRO A 8 -9.89 7.16 2.66
C PRO A 8 -8.37 6.97 2.65
N GLU A 9 -7.62 8.05 2.75
CA GLU A 9 -6.16 7.97 2.81
C GLU A 9 -5.70 7.13 4.02
N GLY A 10 -4.56 6.47 3.87
CA GLY A 10 -3.95 5.65 4.91
C GLY A 10 -3.32 4.37 4.38
N VAL A 11 -2.87 3.55 5.33
CA VAL A 11 -2.19 2.29 5.04
C VAL A 11 -3.14 1.13 5.25
N TYR A 12 -3.17 0.23 4.28
CA TYR A 12 -4.04 -0.92 4.23
C TYR A 12 -3.23 -2.21 4.12
N GLY A 13 -3.73 -3.26 4.77
CA GLY A 13 -3.29 -4.63 4.53
C GLY A 13 -4.18 -5.27 3.48
N GLY A 14 -3.58 -6.02 2.56
CA GLY A 14 -4.30 -6.62 1.45
C GLY A 14 -3.51 -7.71 0.74
N PHE A 15 -3.95 -8.01 -0.47
CA PHE A 15 -3.31 -8.97 -1.34
C PHE A 15 -3.14 -8.40 -2.74
N VAL A 16 -2.10 -8.84 -3.44
CA VAL A 16 -1.86 -8.57 -4.85
C VAL A 16 -1.69 -9.89 -5.60
N SER A 17 -2.32 -10.00 -6.76
CA SER A 17 -2.17 -11.15 -7.64
C SER A 17 -1.11 -10.86 -8.70
N VAL A 18 -0.09 -11.72 -8.74
CA VAL A 18 1.02 -11.67 -9.70
C VAL A 18 1.19 -13.08 -10.26
N ASP A 19 1.11 -13.23 -11.60
CA ASP A 19 1.34 -14.49 -12.31
C ASP A 19 0.63 -15.71 -11.66
N ASN A 20 -0.69 -15.57 -11.44
CA ASN A 20 -1.57 -16.57 -10.80
C ASN A 20 -1.29 -16.89 -9.32
N SER A 21 -0.33 -16.21 -8.70
CA SER A 21 -0.05 -16.30 -7.27
C SER A 21 -0.59 -15.09 -6.53
N SER A 22 -1.01 -15.27 -5.27
CA SER A 22 -1.51 -14.20 -4.41
C SER A 22 -0.51 -13.93 -3.31
N TYR A 23 -0.05 -12.68 -3.23
CA TYR A 23 0.93 -12.23 -2.26
C TYR A 23 0.29 -11.25 -1.28
N ARG A 24 0.69 -11.30 0.00
CA ARG A 24 0.32 -10.26 0.96
C ARG A 24 0.97 -8.95 0.56
N ALA A 25 0.28 -7.85 0.78
CA ALA A 25 0.81 -6.53 0.48
C ALA A 25 0.37 -5.50 1.51
N LEU A 26 1.27 -4.54 1.77
CA LEU A 26 0.93 -3.25 2.34
C LEU A 26 0.62 -2.28 1.21
N ILE A 27 -0.49 -1.56 1.32
CA ILE A 27 -0.95 -0.63 0.31
C ILE A 27 -1.11 0.73 0.97
N ASN A 28 -0.28 1.69 0.60
CA ASN A 28 -0.43 3.07 1.00
C ASN A 28 -1.33 3.78 -0.01
N ILE A 29 -2.44 4.36 0.46
CA ILE A 29 -3.33 5.21 -0.32
C ILE A 29 -3.12 6.63 0.20
N GLY A 30 -2.39 7.43 -0.56
CA GLY A 30 -2.03 8.78 -0.14
C GLY A 30 -1.82 9.70 -1.33
N SER A 31 -1.83 10.99 -1.03
CA SER A 31 -1.45 12.04 -1.97
C SER A 31 0.08 12.12 -2.00
N CYS A 32 0.72 11.76 -3.12
CA CYS A 32 2.17 11.84 -3.29
C CYS A 32 2.62 13.31 -3.18
N PRO A 33 3.32 13.73 -2.11
CA PRO A 33 3.77 15.12 -1.99
C PRO A 33 5.17 15.33 -2.59
N THR A 34 5.86 14.24 -2.97
CA THR A 34 7.30 14.25 -3.28
C THR A 34 7.63 14.28 -4.76
N LEU A 35 6.70 13.89 -5.65
CA LEU A 35 6.88 14.05 -7.10
C LEU A 35 5.70 14.81 -7.70
N SER A 36 5.92 16.11 -7.93
CA SER A 36 5.02 17.02 -8.65
C SER A 36 3.69 17.30 -7.95
N SER A 37 3.21 18.53 -8.11
CA SER A 37 1.88 19.02 -7.73
C SER A 37 0.75 18.29 -8.47
N CYS A 38 0.58 17.00 -8.18
CA CYS A 38 -0.50 16.17 -8.68
C CYS A 38 -1.41 15.83 -7.51
N ASN A 39 -2.64 16.36 -7.50
CA ASN A 39 -3.73 15.95 -6.60
C ASN A 39 -4.24 14.53 -6.92
N VAL A 40 -3.36 13.63 -7.34
CA VAL A 40 -3.69 12.28 -7.78
C VAL A 40 -3.26 11.34 -6.66
N ILE A 41 -4.23 10.60 -6.13
CA ILE A 41 -3.95 9.49 -5.21
C ILE A 41 -3.16 8.44 -5.98
N GLN A 42 -1.92 8.19 -5.57
CA GLN A 42 -1.06 7.18 -6.14
C GLN A 42 -0.92 6.04 -5.13
N PRO A 43 -1.54 4.87 -5.39
CA PRO A 43 -1.37 3.73 -4.51
C PRO A 43 0.06 3.20 -4.60
N GLU A 44 0.76 3.15 -3.47
CA GLU A 44 2.06 2.48 -3.36
C GLU A 44 1.85 1.09 -2.75
N ILE A 45 2.29 0.05 -3.45
CA ILE A 45 2.09 -1.33 -3.04
C ILE A 45 3.44 -1.94 -2.69
N HIS A 46 3.60 -2.32 -1.42
CA HIS A 46 4.74 -3.09 -0.95
C HIS A 46 4.33 -4.57 -0.83
N ILE A 47 4.75 -5.37 -1.80
CA ILE A 47 4.50 -6.81 -1.85
C ILE A 47 5.43 -7.49 -0.84
N LEU A 48 4.86 -8.24 0.11
CA LEU A 48 5.61 -8.92 1.16
C LEU A 48 6.19 -10.23 0.63
N ASP A 49 7.41 -10.55 1.08
CA ASP A 49 8.12 -11.78 0.74
C ASP A 49 8.24 -12.01 -0.79
N PHE A 50 8.44 -10.92 -1.54
CA PHE A 50 8.50 -10.90 -3.00
C PHE A 50 9.89 -10.50 -3.49
N ASP A 51 10.50 -11.35 -4.31
CA ASP A 51 11.90 -11.27 -4.75
C ASP A 51 12.07 -11.16 -6.27
N LYS A 52 10.98 -10.90 -7.00
CA LYS A 52 10.97 -10.81 -8.46
C LYS A 52 10.81 -9.35 -8.91
N GLU A 53 11.24 -9.06 -10.15
CA GLU A 53 10.90 -7.80 -10.80
C GLU A 53 9.56 -7.90 -11.53
N ILE A 54 8.75 -6.85 -11.45
CA ILE A 54 7.50 -6.71 -12.20
C ILE A 54 7.57 -5.41 -13.00
N SER A 55 7.63 -5.52 -14.32
CA SER A 55 7.61 -4.38 -15.24
C SER A 55 6.46 -4.55 -16.25
N ASN A 56 5.73 -3.46 -16.53
CA ASN A 56 4.64 -3.40 -17.53
C ASN A 56 3.51 -4.43 -17.34
N LYS A 57 3.18 -4.82 -16.10
CA LYS A 57 2.06 -5.72 -15.81
C LYS A 57 0.90 -4.97 -15.15
N THR A 58 -0.32 -5.29 -15.58
CA THR A 58 -1.53 -4.91 -14.84
C THR A 58 -1.69 -5.87 -13.67
N LEU A 59 -1.66 -5.35 -12.45
CA LEU A 59 -1.84 -6.13 -11.23
C LEU A 59 -3.26 -5.97 -10.70
N LYS A 60 -3.81 -7.04 -10.13
CA LYS A 60 -5.04 -6.98 -9.35
C LYS A 60 -4.68 -6.95 -7.88
N PHE A 61 -5.24 -6.02 -7.12
CA PHE A 61 -5.05 -5.95 -5.67
C PHE A 61 -6.40 -5.85 -4.97
N CYS A 62 -6.44 -6.36 -3.74
CA CYS A 62 -7.62 -6.40 -2.88
C CYS A 62 -7.27 -5.81 -1.51
N PHE A 63 -8.06 -4.85 -1.04
CA PHE A 63 -7.96 -4.31 0.31
C PHE A 63 -8.66 -5.25 1.29
N LYS A 64 -7.95 -5.74 2.31
CA LYS A 64 -8.54 -6.54 3.38
C LYS A 64 -9.00 -5.66 4.54
N ARG A 65 -8.14 -4.73 4.98
CA ARG A 65 -8.41 -3.87 6.14
C ARG A 65 -7.55 -2.60 6.11
N LYS A 66 -8.10 -1.47 6.57
CA LYS A 66 -7.34 -0.26 6.91
C LYS A 66 -6.56 -0.48 8.22
N LEU A 67 -5.24 -0.37 8.19
CA LEU A 67 -4.38 -0.56 9.35
C LEU A 67 -4.23 0.73 10.16
N ARG A 68 -4.11 1.88 9.47
CA ARG A 68 -3.98 3.20 10.08
C ARG A 68 -4.19 4.32 9.06
N ASP A 69 -4.38 5.54 9.57
CA ASP A 69 -4.24 6.76 8.78
C ASP A 69 -2.76 7.03 8.41
N GLU A 70 -2.55 7.98 7.50
CA GLU A 70 -1.22 8.49 7.21
C GLU A 70 -0.59 9.14 8.44
N LYS A 71 0.71 8.98 8.59
CA LYS A 71 1.46 9.51 9.72
C LYS A 71 2.76 10.11 9.22
N LYS A 72 3.06 11.34 9.66
CA LYS A 72 4.38 11.94 9.47
C LYS A 72 5.35 11.35 10.50
N PHE A 73 6.55 11.02 10.06
CA PHE A 73 7.62 10.55 10.92
C PHE A 73 8.72 11.61 10.97
N ILE A 74 9.30 11.79 12.15
CA ILE A 74 10.39 12.76 12.37
C ILE A 74 11.75 12.21 11.94
N ASN A 75 11.87 10.89 11.76
CA ASN A 75 13.09 10.26 11.24
C ASN A 75 12.80 8.92 10.53
N ILE A 76 13.81 8.40 9.84
CA ILE A 76 13.74 7.13 9.07
C ILE A 76 13.53 5.91 9.99
N GLU A 77 14.07 5.95 11.21
CA GLU A 77 13.98 4.82 12.14
C GLU A 77 12.54 4.60 12.64
N GLU A 78 11.83 5.68 12.95
CA GLU A 78 10.40 5.62 13.29
C GLU A 78 9.56 5.08 12.14
N LEU A 79 9.83 5.52 10.90
CA LEU A 79 9.16 5.02 9.71
C LEU A 79 9.38 3.50 9.57
N LYS A 80 10.63 3.04 9.66
CA LYS A 80 10.98 1.61 9.60
C LYS A 80 10.27 0.81 10.68
N ASN A 81 10.25 1.32 11.91
CA ASN A 81 9.59 0.66 13.03
C ASN A 81 8.08 0.59 12.83
N GLN A 82 7.46 1.62 12.25
CA GLN A 82 6.04 1.58 11.92
C GLN A 82 5.75 0.59 10.80
N ILE A 83 6.54 0.56 9.71
CA ILE A 83 6.34 -0.40 8.62
C ILE A 83 6.41 -1.84 9.16
N LYS A 84 7.37 -2.15 10.03
CA LYS A 84 7.44 -3.47 10.68
C LYS A 84 6.16 -3.83 11.44
N LYS A 85 5.57 -2.88 12.18
CA LYS A 85 4.28 -3.08 12.86
C LYS A 85 3.15 -3.30 11.85
N ASP A 86 3.10 -2.52 10.79
CA ASP A 86 2.09 -2.63 9.74
C ASP A 86 2.15 -4.02 9.06
N ILE A 87 3.36 -4.55 8.81
CA ILE A 87 3.57 -5.92 8.30
C ILE A 87 2.99 -6.97 9.25
N ILE A 88 3.27 -6.86 10.56
CA ILE A 88 2.74 -7.79 11.56
C ILE A 88 1.21 -7.76 11.58
N PHE A 89 0.60 -6.57 11.54
CA PHE A 89 -0.86 -6.42 11.49
C PHE A 89 -1.50 -6.89 10.19
N THR A 90 -0.72 -7.12 9.13
CA THR A 90 -1.22 -7.74 7.89
C THR A 90 -1.41 -9.26 8.06
N ASN A 91 -0.71 -9.87 9.01
CA ASN A 91 -0.78 -11.31 9.30
C ASN A 91 -1.93 -11.71 10.22
N ALA A 92 -2.56 -10.75 10.90
CA ALA A 92 -3.73 -10.93 11.75
C ALA A 92 -5.01 -10.53 11.01
#